data_AF-A0A6N1YB57-F1
#
_entry.id   AF-A0A6N1YB57-F1
#
_cell.length_a   1.000
_cell.length_b   1.000
_cell.length_c   1.000
_cell.angle_alpha   90.00
_cell.angle_beta   90.00
_cell.angle_gamma   90.00
#
_symmetry.space_group_name_H-M   'P 1'
#
loop_
_entity.id
_entity.type
_entity.pdbx_description
1 polymer ?
#
loop_
_entity_poly.entity_id
_entity_poly.type
_entity_poly.pdbx_seq_one_letter_code
_entity_poly.pdbx_strand_id
1 'polypeptide(L)'
;MKTKQLINSLLIGTLMIAPFVQAANTTTEKATNLMGKAQTEKSDQAVKQLENEQNSLLKTVNQGVLEGYSKVLAATELLTKKGKEKEAISLLQAASGKFDVALAANPSLNLVPIDGGVSISALITTPKLVKEETDIVVDLLKKHKVQAARAMIEPMKDEMVIVNVYLPMGTYPDAIKLATKALVEGKKEDALLTLDTALSTIVMEETIVPLAIIRTESLLIEASALDKNKDKAKAHELLDAAQEQLEIATLLGYTDKDSKAYEDMKNQIKAVKKEIDGKNVVEKMYDKAKTSIKNLIHKEKTSNN
;
A
#
# COMPACT_ATOMS: atom_id res chain seq x y z
N MET A 1 34.64 -5.90 33.80
CA MET A 1 33.76 -6.91 34.43
C MET A 1 32.42 -6.90 33.70
N LYS A 2 32.01 -8.05 33.18
CA LYS A 2 30.73 -8.27 32.47
C LYS A 2 29.63 -8.60 33.48
N THR A 3 28.46 -8.01 33.34
CA THR A 3 27.20 -8.64 33.79
C THR A 3 26.03 -8.21 32.89
N LYS A 4 25.38 -9.20 32.28
CA LYS A 4 24.14 -9.12 31.50
C LYS A 4 22.93 -9.29 32.44
N GLN A 5 21.83 -8.60 32.17
CA GLN A 5 20.43 -8.99 32.51
C GLN A 5 19.56 -8.48 31.34
N LEU A 6 19.07 -9.31 30.41
CA LEU A 6 17.88 -10.19 30.43
C LEU A 6 16.57 -9.42 30.72
N ILE A 7 15.84 -9.11 29.64
CA ILE A 7 14.44 -8.68 29.64
C ILE A 7 13.58 -9.89 29.29
N ASN A 8 12.62 -10.19 30.17
CA ASN A 8 11.64 -11.27 30.09
C ASN A 8 10.60 -11.03 28.97
N SER A 9 10.35 -12.08 28.21
CA SER A 9 9.17 -12.30 27.39
C SER A 9 7.99 -12.73 28.28
N LEU A 10 6.82 -12.11 28.11
CA LEU A 10 5.60 -12.51 28.80
C LEU A 10 4.70 -13.32 27.86
N LEU A 11 4.45 -14.55 28.30
CA LEU A 11 3.56 -15.57 27.77
C LEU A 11 2.09 -15.21 28.12
N ILE A 12 1.20 -15.20 27.13
CA ILE A 12 -0.26 -15.33 27.29
C ILE A 12 -0.65 -16.27 26.14
N GLY A 13 -1.21 -17.45 26.30
CA GLY A 13 -2.08 -18.02 27.32
C GLY A 13 -3.10 -18.84 26.55
N THR A 14 -2.74 -20.09 26.23
CA THR A 14 -3.52 -21.03 25.41
C THR A 14 -4.77 -21.49 26.16
N LEU A 15 -5.96 -21.15 25.65
CA LEU A 15 -7.21 -21.76 26.10
C LEU A 15 -7.49 -23.00 25.24
N MET A 16 -7.43 -24.17 25.88
CA MET A 16 -7.76 -25.47 25.29
C MET A 16 -9.28 -25.61 25.12
N ILE A 17 -9.75 -25.84 23.89
CA ILE A 17 -11.08 -26.38 23.60
C ILE A 17 -10.87 -27.83 23.14
N ALA A 18 -11.47 -28.78 23.86
CA ALA A 18 -11.42 -30.21 23.57
C ALA A 18 -12.26 -30.59 22.33
N PRO A 19 -11.99 -31.74 21.68
CA PRO A 19 -12.45 -32.04 20.33
C PRO A 19 -13.79 -32.81 20.35
N PHE A 20 -14.74 -32.39 19.52
CA PHE A 20 -15.82 -33.27 19.09
C PHE A 20 -16.16 -32.99 17.63
N VAL A 21 -16.42 -34.07 16.90
CA VAL A 21 -16.74 -34.19 15.47
C VAL A 21 -15.51 -34.36 14.56
N GLN A 22 -15.07 -35.62 14.47
CA GLN A 22 -14.37 -36.16 13.32
C GLN A 22 -15.24 -37.28 12.74
N ALA A 23 -15.81 -37.05 11.55
CA ALA A 23 -16.12 -38.08 10.53
C ALA A 23 -17.03 -37.51 9.42
N ALA A 24 -16.46 -36.72 8.51
CA ALA A 24 -16.84 -36.59 7.09
C ALA A 24 -16.18 -35.32 6.55
N ASN A 25 -15.02 -35.44 5.88
CA ASN A 25 -14.48 -34.49 4.88
C ASN A 25 -13.01 -34.78 4.52
N THR A 26 -12.55 -36.03 4.61
CA THR A 26 -11.17 -36.41 4.28
C THR A 26 -10.85 -36.41 2.78
N THR A 27 -11.75 -35.92 1.92
CA THR A 27 -11.51 -35.82 0.46
C THR A 27 -11.44 -34.37 -0.04
N THR A 28 -11.90 -33.39 0.73
CA THR A 28 -11.87 -31.96 0.33
C THR A 28 -10.64 -31.23 0.86
N GLU A 29 -10.09 -31.64 2.00
CA GLU A 29 -8.98 -30.96 2.68
C GLU A 29 -7.60 -31.09 1.99
N LYS A 30 -7.43 -32.09 1.11
CA LYS A 30 -6.17 -32.30 0.37
C LYS A 30 -6.08 -31.50 -0.94
N ALA A 31 -7.21 -31.12 -1.53
CA ALA A 31 -7.23 -30.32 -2.77
C ALA A 31 -7.06 -28.82 -2.46
N THR A 32 -7.62 -28.33 -1.35
CA THR A 32 -7.52 -26.92 -0.95
C THR A 32 -6.12 -26.54 -0.42
N ASN A 33 -5.35 -27.50 0.10
CA ASN A 33 -4.05 -27.24 0.75
C ASN A 33 -2.84 -27.23 -0.19
N LEU A 34 -2.98 -27.59 -1.47
CA LEU A 34 -1.86 -27.62 -2.42
C LEU A 34 -1.92 -26.49 -3.45
N MET A 35 -3.12 -26.07 -3.91
CA MET A 35 -3.28 -24.89 -4.77
C MET A 35 -3.03 -23.58 -4.00
N GLY A 36 -3.42 -23.50 -2.72
CA GLY A 36 -3.27 -22.26 -1.93
C GLY A 36 -1.86 -21.91 -1.44
N LYS A 37 -0.89 -22.84 -1.45
CA LYS A 37 0.46 -22.62 -0.90
C LYS A 37 1.56 -22.40 -1.94
N ALA A 38 1.47 -23.02 -3.11
CA ALA A 38 2.47 -22.83 -4.17
C ALA A 38 2.16 -21.62 -5.07
N GLN A 39 0.89 -21.20 -5.13
CA GLN A 39 0.39 -20.11 -5.97
C GLN A 39 0.55 -18.73 -5.32
N THR A 40 0.74 -18.69 -4.01
CA THR A 40 0.95 -17.50 -3.17
C THR A 40 2.42 -17.07 -3.13
N GLU A 41 3.38 -17.99 -3.09
CA GLU A 41 4.79 -17.62 -2.85
C GLU A 41 5.41 -16.68 -3.91
N LYS A 42 5.16 -16.90 -5.20
CA LYS A 42 5.66 -16.01 -6.29
C LYS A 42 4.82 -14.75 -6.46
N SER A 43 3.52 -14.83 -6.20
CA SER A 43 2.66 -13.66 -6.17
C SER A 43 3.07 -12.70 -5.04
N ASP A 44 3.43 -13.25 -3.88
CA ASP A 44 3.90 -12.50 -2.72
C ASP A 44 5.32 -11.94 -2.94
N GLN A 45 6.13 -12.56 -3.80
CA GLN A 45 7.40 -11.98 -4.26
C GLN A 45 7.19 -10.71 -5.10
N ALA A 46 6.19 -10.69 -5.98
CA ALA A 46 5.86 -9.49 -6.77
C ALA A 46 5.40 -8.34 -5.85
N VAL A 47 4.62 -8.65 -4.83
CA VAL A 47 4.20 -7.68 -3.80
C VAL A 47 5.41 -7.14 -3.02
N LYS A 48 6.32 -8.01 -2.56
CA LYS A 48 7.57 -7.61 -1.90
C LYS A 48 8.49 -6.79 -2.79
N GLN A 49 8.53 -7.06 -4.09
CA GLN A 49 9.32 -6.29 -5.03
C GLN A 49 8.79 -4.85 -5.13
N LEU A 50 7.47 -4.69 -5.26
CA LEU A 50 6.83 -3.37 -5.29
C LEU A 50 7.02 -2.59 -3.99
N GLU A 51 6.95 -3.28 -2.84
CA GLU A 51 7.29 -2.69 -1.54
C GLU A 51 8.73 -2.16 -1.51
N ASN A 52 9.69 -2.96 -1.98
CA ASN A 52 11.10 -2.57 -2.02
C ASN A 52 11.36 -1.41 -3.00
N GLU A 53 10.71 -1.42 -4.16
CA GLU A 53 10.78 -0.33 -5.14
C GLU A 53 10.26 0.97 -4.53
N GLN A 54 9.12 0.95 -3.84
CA GLN A 54 8.57 2.13 -3.17
C GLN A 54 9.48 2.62 -2.04
N ASN A 55 9.99 1.72 -1.20
CA ASN A 55 10.95 2.07 -0.14
C ASN A 55 12.27 2.64 -0.69
N SER A 56 12.60 2.38 -1.97
CA SER A 56 13.79 2.93 -2.61
C SER A 56 13.60 4.35 -3.17
N LEU A 57 12.37 4.75 -3.52
CA LEU A 57 12.07 6.07 -4.10
C LEU A 57 12.29 7.22 -3.10
N LEU A 58 12.15 6.96 -1.80
CA LEU A 58 12.47 7.91 -0.73
C LEU A 58 13.97 8.27 -0.64
N LYS A 59 14.86 7.57 -1.38
CA LYS A 59 16.31 7.82 -1.32
C LYS A 59 16.81 8.89 -2.28
N THR A 60 15.99 9.36 -3.22
CA THR A 60 16.37 10.38 -4.22
C THR A 60 16.01 11.80 -3.78
N VAL A 61 15.62 11.98 -2.53
CA VAL A 61 15.12 13.24 -1.96
C VAL A 61 16.23 14.29 -1.83
N ASN A 62 15.84 15.56 -1.94
CA ASN A 62 16.71 16.70 -1.62
C ASN A 62 17.14 16.65 -0.14
N GLN A 63 18.38 16.20 0.09
CA GLN A 63 18.97 16.08 1.43
C GLN A 63 18.92 17.39 2.22
N GLY A 64 19.07 18.54 1.56
CA GLY A 64 18.95 19.85 2.19
C GLY A 64 17.54 20.09 2.77
N VAL A 65 16.50 19.72 2.02
CA VAL A 65 15.11 19.84 2.49
C VAL A 65 14.84 18.91 3.67
N LEU A 66 15.31 17.66 3.62
CA LEU A 66 15.19 16.72 4.75
C LEU A 66 15.89 17.23 6.01
N GLU A 67 17.11 17.72 5.88
CA GLU A 67 17.86 18.30 6.98
C GLU A 67 17.17 19.55 7.55
N GLY A 68 16.57 20.37 6.70
CA GLY A 68 15.78 21.54 7.09
C GLY A 68 14.53 21.12 7.86
N TYR A 69 13.77 20.16 7.34
CA TYR A 69 12.59 19.61 7.98
C TYR A 69 12.90 19.00 9.35
N SER A 70 13.95 18.18 9.46
CA SER A 70 14.41 17.61 10.73
C SER A 70 14.75 18.68 11.76
N LYS A 71 15.35 19.81 11.34
CA LYS A 71 15.64 20.95 12.23
C LYS A 71 14.37 21.65 12.72
N VAL A 72 13.34 21.76 11.88
CA VAL A 72 12.04 22.30 12.30
C VAL A 72 11.40 21.41 13.37
N LEU A 73 11.43 20.08 13.20
CA LEU A 73 10.93 19.15 14.22
C LEU A 73 11.69 19.29 15.54
N ALA A 74 13.03 19.33 15.48
CA ALA A 74 13.87 19.52 16.66
C ALA A 74 13.63 20.88 17.36
N ALA A 75 13.45 21.95 16.59
CA ALA A 75 13.12 23.26 17.13
C ALA A 75 11.76 23.25 17.82
N THR A 76 10.75 22.62 17.22
CA THR A 76 9.40 22.49 17.78
C THR A 76 9.45 21.73 19.11
N GLU A 77 10.20 20.63 19.19
CA GLU A 77 10.41 19.89 20.44
C GLU A 77 11.10 20.76 21.50
N LEU A 78 12.13 21.54 21.12
CA LEU A 78 12.81 22.45 22.06
C LEU A 78 11.88 23.52 22.61
N LEU A 79 10.93 24.02 21.83
CA LEU A 79 9.95 25.01 22.31
C LEU A 79 9.02 24.45 23.40
N THR A 80 8.87 23.13 23.52
CA THR A 80 8.14 22.51 24.65
C THR A 80 8.94 22.56 25.96
N LYS A 81 10.24 22.83 25.89
CA LYS A 81 11.16 22.85 27.04
C LYS A 81 11.41 24.30 27.48
N LYS A 82 11.54 24.51 28.80
CA LYS A 82 11.81 25.85 29.35
C LYS A 82 13.23 26.31 29.03
N GLY A 83 13.38 27.56 28.59
CA GLY A 83 14.69 28.22 28.41
C GLY A 83 15.47 27.79 27.16
N LYS A 84 14.80 27.12 26.22
CA LYS A 84 15.40 26.55 24.99
C LYS A 84 15.10 27.35 23.73
N GLU A 85 14.50 28.54 23.87
CA GLU A 85 14.05 29.39 22.77
C GLU A 85 15.19 29.83 21.85
N LYS A 86 16.37 30.15 22.41
CA LYS A 86 17.56 30.53 21.62
C LYS A 86 18.07 29.40 20.74
N GLU A 87 18.05 28.17 21.26
CA GLU A 87 18.44 26.97 20.51
C GLU A 87 17.41 26.69 19.40
N ALA A 88 16.12 26.82 19.70
CA ALA A 88 15.05 26.69 18.70
C ALA A 88 15.16 27.71 17.56
N ILE A 89 15.40 28.99 17.89
CA ILE A 89 15.62 30.05 16.88
C ILE A 89 16.78 29.67 15.94
N SER A 90 17.90 29.22 16.50
CA SER A 90 19.06 28.82 15.70
C SER A 90 18.74 27.67 14.74
N LEU A 91 17.97 26.68 15.19
CA LEU A 91 17.55 25.56 14.35
C LEU A 91 16.59 25.99 13.24
N LEU A 92 15.62 26.87 13.52
CA LEU A 92 14.69 27.36 12.49
C LEU A 92 15.38 28.27 11.45
N GLN A 93 16.37 29.06 11.87
CA GLN A 93 17.22 29.82 10.94
C GLN A 93 18.04 28.89 10.04
N ALA A 94 18.65 27.86 10.63
CA ALA A 94 19.39 26.86 9.87
C ALA A 94 18.46 26.07 8.91
N ALA A 95 17.23 25.77 9.31
CA ALA A 95 16.23 25.16 8.45
C ALA A 95 15.85 26.07 7.27
N SER A 96 15.57 27.34 7.55
CA SER A 96 15.24 28.35 6.52
C SER A 96 16.35 28.45 5.48
N GLY A 97 17.62 28.54 5.92
CA GLY A 97 18.76 28.58 5.00
C GLY A 97 18.88 27.32 4.11
N LYS A 98 18.53 26.15 4.64
CA LYS A 98 18.51 24.90 3.85
C LYS A 98 17.41 24.92 2.78
N PHE A 99 16.22 25.41 3.13
CA PHE A 99 15.13 25.57 2.17
C PHE A 99 15.45 26.62 1.09
N ASP A 100 16.05 27.74 1.46
CA ASP A 100 16.45 28.78 0.52
C ASP A 100 17.50 28.27 -0.48
N VAL A 101 18.47 27.47 -0.03
CA VAL A 101 19.45 26.82 -0.93
C VAL A 101 18.76 25.84 -1.88
N ALA A 102 17.80 25.05 -1.40
CA ALA A 102 17.05 24.11 -2.23
C ALA A 102 16.21 24.83 -3.30
N LEU A 103 15.52 25.91 -2.93
CA LEU A 103 14.73 26.74 -3.84
C LEU A 103 15.60 27.53 -4.81
N ALA A 104 16.78 28.00 -4.39
CA ALA A 104 17.73 28.66 -5.29
C ALA A 104 18.26 27.69 -6.36
N ALA A 105 18.50 26.42 -5.99
CA ALA A 105 18.92 25.38 -6.92
C ALA A 105 17.79 24.93 -7.86
N ASN A 106 16.54 24.92 -7.37
CA ASN A 106 15.35 24.62 -8.16
C ASN A 106 14.17 25.52 -7.75
N PRO A 107 13.95 26.66 -8.44
CA PRO A 107 12.85 27.57 -8.12
C PRO A 107 11.45 26.99 -8.34
N SER A 108 11.34 25.90 -9.12
CA SER A 108 10.08 25.19 -9.38
C SER A 108 9.78 24.06 -8.38
N LEU A 109 10.60 23.92 -7.34
CA LEU A 109 10.44 22.91 -6.30
C LEU A 109 9.16 23.18 -5.50
N ASN A 110 8.13 22.33 -5.67
CA ASN A 110 6.83 22.52 -5.03
C ASN A 110 6.54 21.48 -3.94
N LEU A 111 6.44 20.21 -4.29
CA LEU A 111 6.23 19.11 -3.33
C LEU A 111 7.51 18.28 -3.23
N VAL A 112 8.05 18.15 -2.02
CA VAL A 112 9.23 17.32 -1.77
C VAL A 112 8.84 16.16 -0.88
N PRO A 113 9.02 14.90 -1.31
CA PRO A 113 8.74 13.75 -0.48
C PRO A 113 9.70 13.77 0.72
N ILE A 114 9.16 13.74 1.94
CA ILE A 114 9.91 13.80 3.19
C ILE A 114 9.79 12.53 4.03
N ASP A 115 8.73 11.77 3.80
CA ASP A 115 8.48 10.48 4.42
C ASP A 115 7.57 9.65 3.51
N GLY A 116 7.46 8.38 3.80
CA GLY A 116 6.54 7.49 3.11
C GLY A 116 6.69 6.05 3.58
N GLY A 117 5.76 5.22 3.14
CA GLY A 117 5.76 3.83 3.53
C GLY A 117 4.78 3.01 2.73
N VAL A 118 4.90 1.70 2.91
CA VAL A 118 4.01 0.73 2.31
C VAL A 118 3.43 -0.13 3.43
N SER A 119 2.12 -0.33 3.37
CA SER A 119 1.39 -1.27 4.22
C SER A 119 0.70 -2.30 3.34
N ILE A 120 0.82 -3.58 3.69
CA ILE A 120 0.22 -4.67 2.93
C ILE A 120 -0.80 -5.37 3.83
N SER A 121 -2.03 -5.45 3.35
CA SER A 121 -3.10 -6.25 3.95
C SER A 121 -3.49 -7.33 2.94
N ALA A 122 -3.08 -8.57 3.21
CA ALA A 122 -3.34 -9.70 2.32
C ALA A 122 -4.51 -10.53 2.82
N LEU A 123 -5.49 -10.77 1.94
CA LEU A 123 -6.64 -11.62 2.22
C LEU A 123 -6.50 -12.96 1.49
N ILE A 124 -6.51 -14.05 2.24
CA ILE A 124 -6.59 -15.40 1.66
C ILE A 124 -8.06 -15.79 1.58
N THR A 125 -8.61 -15.78 0.36
CA THR A 125 -10.05 -15.99 0.15
C THR A 125 -10.35 -16.60 -1.22
N THR A 126 -11.64 -16.81 -1.50
CA THR A 126 -12.17 -17.24 -2.80
C THR A 126 -13.32 -16.31 -3.19
N PRO A 127 -13.68 -16.19 -4.49
CA PRO A 127 -14.81 -15.37 -4.92
C PRO A 127 -16.11 -15.68 -4.16
N LYS A 128 -16.38 -16.97 -3.93
CA LYS A 128 -17.56 -17.42 -3.18
C LYS A 128 -17.57 -16.87 -1.75
N LEU A 129 -16.44 -16.99 -1.04
CA LEU A 129 -16.35 -16.53 0.36
C LEU A 129 -16.49 -15.01 0.45
N VAL A 130 -15.82 -14.25 -0.44
CA VAL A 130 -15.98 -12.79 -0.49
C VAL A 130 -17.44 -12.40 -0.74
N LYS A 131 -18.11 -13.09 -1.66
CA LYS A 131 -19.53 -12.85 -1.94
C LYS A 131 -20.40 -13.11 -0.71
N GLU A 132 -20.17 -14.22 0.00
CA GLU A 132 -20.92 -14.55 1.22
C GLU A 132 -20.70 -13.51 2.33
N GLU A 133 -19.45 -13.08 2.55
CA GLU A 133 -19.11 -12.06 3.55
C GLU A 133 -19.69 -10.69 3.20
N THR A 134 -19.57 -10.27 1.94
CA THR A 134 -20.18 -9.01 1.46
C THR A 134 -21.71 -9.01 1.58
N ASP A 135 -22.38 -10.13 1.30
CA ASP A 135 -23.83 -10.28 1.49
C ASP A 135 -24.22 -10.08 2.98
N ILE A 136 -23.43 -10.60 3.92
CA ILE A 136 -23.64 -10.41 5.36
C ILE A 136 -23.43 -8.94 5.77
N VAL A 137 -22.35 -8.31 5.29
CA VAL A 137 -22.09 -6.87 5.53
C VAL A 137 -23.27 -6.02 5.06
N VAL A 138 -23.79 -6.29 3.86
CA VAL A 138 -24.94 -5.58 3.31
C VAL A 138 -26.19 -5.76 4.18
N ASP A 139 -26.46 -6.97 4.69
CA ASP A 139 -27.57 -7.22 5.62
C ASP A 139 -27.40 -6.46 6.95
N LEU A 140 -26.18 -6.43 7.51
CA LEU A 140 -25.88 -5.65 8.71
C LEU A 140 -26.14 -4.15 8.49
N LEU A 141 -25.70 -3.60 7.36
CA LEU A 141 -25.92 -2.19 7.00
C LEU A 141 -27.41 -1.89 6.80
N LYS A 142 -28.17 -2.77 6.12
CA LYS A 142 -29.63 -2.65 5.97
C LYS A 142 -30.36 -2.64 7.32
N LYS A 143 -29.80 -3.29 8.34
CA LYS A 143 -30.31 -3.31 9.72
C LYS A 143 -29.74 -2.18 10.59
N HIS A 144 -29.06 -1.20 9.99
CA HIS A 144 -28.38 -0.10 10.68
C HIS A 144 -27.32 -0.53 11.72
N LYS A 145 -26.78 -1.75 11.61
CA LYS A 145 -25.74 -2.28 12.51
C LYS A 145 -24.34 -1.86 12.03
N VAL A 146 -24.11 -0.56 11.96
CA VAL A 146 -22.89 0.03 11.36
C VAL A 146 -21.60 -0.47 12.01
N GLN A 147 -21.57 -0.61 13.35
CA GLN A 147 -20.36 -1.05 14.04
C GLN A 147 -20.04 -2.54 13.79
N ALA A 148 -21.07 -3.38 13.66
CA ALA A 148 -20.87 -4.79 13.32
C ALA A 148 -20.42 -4.94 11.85
N ALA A 149 -20.99 -4.17 10.93
CA ALA A 149 -20.57 -4.14 9.54
C ALA A 149 -19.11 -3.67 9.42
N ARG A 150 -18.73 -2.59 10.12
CA ARG A 150 -17.35 -2.08 10.13
C ARG A 150 -16.35 -3.14 10.60
N ALA A 151 -16.66 -3.85 11.69
CA ALA A 151 -15.81 -4.90 12.22
C ALA A 151 -15.61 -6.07 11.24
N MET A 152 -16.57 -6.31 10.34
CA MET A 152 -16.50 -7.33 9.31
C MET A 152 -15.78 -6.85 8.05
N ILE A 153 -15.92 -5.58 7.66
CA ILE A 153 -15.24 -5.00 6.49
C ILE A 153 -13.73 -4.85 6.72
N GLU A 154 -13.31 -4.43 7.91
CA GLU A 154 -11.90 -4.17 8.21
C GLU A 154 -10.93 -5.30 7.82
N PRO A 155 -11.20 -6.59 8.12
CA PRO A 155 -10.33 -7.70 7.70
C PRO A 155 -10.45 -8.08 6.22
N MET A 156 -11.41 -7.54 5.46
CA MET A 156 -11.63 -7.91 4.04
C MET A 156 -10.68 -7.18 3.07
N LYS A 157 -9.68 -6.45 3.58
CA LYS A 157 -8.70 -5.73 2.77
C LYS A 157 -7.75 -6.70 2.04
N ASP A 158 -7.65 -6.55 0.73
CA ASP A 158 -6.67 -7.24 -0.12
C ASP A 158 -5.90 -6.20 -0.96
N GLU A 159 -5.09 -5.40 -0.29
CA GLU A 159 -4.47 -4.20 -0.85
C GLU A 159 -3.07 -3.92 -0.31
N MET A 160 -2.32 -3.20 -1.14
CA MET A 160 -1.11 -2.50 -0.77
C MET A 160 -1.43 -1.01 -0.72
N VAL A 161 -1.28 -0.40 0.45
CA VAL A 161 -1.43 1.05 0.64
C VAL A 161 -0.05 1.67 0.61
N ILE A 162 0.17 2.56 -0.34
CA ILE A 162 1.39 3.37 -0.45
C ILE A 162 1.05 4.76 0.08
N VAL A 163 1.78 5.20 1.08
CA VAL A 163 1.65 6.54 1.66
C VAL A 163 2.88 7.34 1.29
N ASN A 164 2.68 8.50 0.66
CA ASN A 164 3.72 9.48 0.42
C ASN A 164 3.41 10.76 1.19
N VAL A 165 4.41 11.30 1.87
CA VAL A 165 4.29 12.53 2.66
C VAL A 165 5.15 13.60 2.03
N TYR A 166 4.54 14.72 1.64
CA TYR A 166 5.19 15.79 0.91
C TYR A 166 5.21 17.10 1.70
N LEU A 167 6.37 17.75 1.69
CA LEU A 167 6.55 19.09 2.20
C LEU A 167 6.25 20.13 1.10
N PRO A 168 5.30 21.06 1.31
CA PRO A 168 4.98 22.11 0.34
C PRO A 168 6.02 23.24 0.39
N MET A 169 7.04 23.15 -0.46
CA MET A 169 8.14 24.10 -0.55
C MET A 169 7.73 25.50 -1.02
N GLY A 170 6.54 25.66 -1.62
CA GLY A 170 6.02 26.96 -2.02
C GLY A 170 5.53 27.84 -0.85
N THR A 171 5.17 27.26 0.29
CA THR A 171 4.58 27.99 1.43
C THR A 171 5.24 27.66 2.77
N TYR A 172 5.71 26.43 2.95
CA TYR A 172 6.29 25.97 4.20
C TYR A 172 7.51 26.80 4.64
N PRO A 173 8.50 27.12 3.77
CA PRO A 173 9.68 27.89 4.19
C PRO A 173 9.34 29.28 4.74
N ASP A 174 8.34 29.95 4.18
CA ASP A 174 7.91 31.28 4.64
C ASP A 174 7.22 31.21 6.00
N ALA A 175 6.44 30.17 6.27
CA ALA A 175 5.88 29.92 7.58
C ALA A 175 6.98 29.70 8.64
N ILE A 176 8.07 29.01 8.29
CA ILE A 176 9.22 28.83 9.19
C ILE A 176 9.92 30.17 9.47
N LYS A 177 10.07 31.03 8.46
CA LYS A 177 10.62 32.39 8.65
C LYS A 177 9.72 33.24 9.56
N LEU A 178 8.40 33.14 9.39
CA LEU A 178 7.42 33.85 10.22
C LEU A 178 7.48 33.38 11.68
N ALA A 179 7.51 32.07 11.93
CA ALA A 179 7.66 31.51 13.27
C ALA A 179 8.98 31.94 13.93
N THR A 180 10.07 31.93 13.16
CA THR A 180 11.39 32.42 13.62
C THR A 180 11.32 33.88 14.07
N LYS A 181 10.67 34.74 13.28
CA LYS A 181 10.47 36.15 13.63
C LYS A 181 9.68 36.31 14.92
N ALA A 182 8.58 35.58 15.08
CA ALA A 182 7.77 35.61 16.30
C ALA A 182 8.59 35.21 17.54
N LEU A 183 9.44 34.18 17.46
CA LEU A 183 10.32 33.80 18.56
C LEU A 183 11.35 34.89 18.91
N VAL A 184 11.94 35.54 17.90
CA VAL A 184 12.87 36.66 18.13
C VAL A 184 12.17 37.83 18.83
N GLU A 185 10.89 38.05 18.55
CA GLU A 185 10.04 39.04 19.22
C GLU A 185 9.55 38.60 20.61
N GLY A 186 9.92 37.40 21.07
CA GLY A 186 9.48 36.84 22.36
C GLY A 186 8.04 36.30 22.35
N LYS A 187 7.41 36.19 21.18
CA LYS A 187 6.03 35.70 21.00
C LYS A 187 6.05 34.19 20.76
N LYS A 188 6.30 33.43 21.84
CA LYS A 188 6.46 31.98 21.76
C LYS A 188 5.19 31.26 21.31
N GLU A 189 4.05 31.68 21.84
CA GLU A 189 2.74 31.10 21.54
C GLU A 189 2.38 31.30 20.06
N ASP A 190 2.60 32.50 19.51
CA ASP A 190 2.37 32.80 18.10
C ASP A 190 3.28 31.97 17.18
N ALA A 191 4.53 31.75 17.59
CA ALA A 191 5.47 30.91 16.85
C ALA A 191 5.02 29.44 16.83
N LEU A 192 4.59 28.89 17.97
CA LEU A 192 4.06 27.53 18.06
C LEU A 192 2.82 27.35 17.19
N LEU A 193 1.87 28.30 17.25
CA LEU A 193 0.69 28.27 16.39
C LEU A 193 1.06 28.29 14.90
N THR A 194 2.05 29.10 14.52
CA THR A 194 2.55 29.17 13.14
C THR A 194 3.18 27.85 12.71
N LEU A 195 4.00 27.23 13.56
CA LEU A 195 4.62 25.93 13.29
C LEU A 195 3.57 24.81 13.18
N ASP A 196 2.60 24.76 14.07
CA ASP A 196 1.50 23.78 14.03
C ASP A 196 0.66 23.94 12.76
N THR A 197 0.38 25.19 12.37
CA THR A 197 -0.32 25.50 11.12
C THR A 197 0.50 25.01 9.93
N ALA A 198 1.81 25.26 9.90
CA ALA A 198 2.70 24.80 8.83
C ALA A 198 2.76 23.27 8.75
N LEU A 199 2.88 22.56 9.87
CA LEU A 199 2.84 21.10 9.92
C LEU A 199 1.52 20.54 9.40
N SER A 200 0.41 21.22 9.65
CA SER A 200 -0.91 20.86 9.15
C SER A 200 -1.08 21.06 7.63
N THR A 201 -0.12 21.70 6.96
CA THR A 201 -0.10 21.84 5.49
C THR A 201 0.66 20.72 4.77
N ILE A 202 1.31 19.81 5.52
CA ILE A 202 1.98 18.65 4.93
C ILE A 202 0.97 17.83 4.14
N VAL A 203 1.31 17.54 2.88
CA VAL A 203 0.43 16.83 1.97
C VAL A 203 0.68 15.33 2.12
N MET A 204 -0.37 14.56 2.38
CA MET A 204 -0.32 13.11 2.39
C MET A 204 -1.09 12.58 1.20
N GLU A 205 -0.43 11.79 0.37
CA GLU A 205 -1.07 11.07 -0.74
C GLU A 205 -1.11 9.59 -0.40
N GLU A 206 -2.32 9.02 -0.43
CA GLU A 206 -2.54 7.59 -0.26
C GLU A 206 -2.95 6.95 -1.58
N THR A 207 -2.17 5.96 -2.00
CA THR A 207 -2.45 5.17 -3.20
C THR A 207 -2.77 3.74 -2.79
N ILE A 208 -3.96 3.28 -3.14
CA ILE A 208 -4.41 1.91 -2.86
C ILE A 208 -4.20 1.08 -4.13
N VAL A 209 -3.39 0.03 -4.03
CA VAL A 209 -3.16 -0.92 -5.12
C VAL A 209 -3.71 -2.28 -4.73
N PRO A 210 -4.77 -2.77 -5.39
CA PRO A 210 -5.37 -4.06 -5.05
C PRO A 210 -4.39 -5.21 -5.31
N LEU A 211 -4.15 -6.06 -4.31
CA LEU A 211 -3.20 -7.17 -4.43
C LEU A 211 -3.67 -8.17 -5.47
N ALA A 212 -4.97 -8.44 -5.56
CA ALA A 212 -5.57 -9.29 -6.57
C ALA A 212 -5.15 -8.95 -8.01
N ILE A 213 -4.97 -7.67 -8.36
CA ILE A 213 -4.51 -7.27 -9.70
C ILE A 213 -3.02 -7.62 -9.88
N ILE A 214 -2.21 -7.40 -8.86
CA ILE A 214 -0.78 -7.78 -8.85
C ILE A 214 -0.65 -9.30 -8.98
N ARG A 215 -1.48 -10.07 -8.24
CA ARG A 215 -1.52 -11.54 -8.34
C ARG A 215 -1.90 -11.97 -9.75
N THR A 216 -2.90 -11.31 -10.36
CA THR A 216 -3.32 -11.58 -11.74
C THR A 216 -2.18 -11.40 -12.75
N GLU A 217 -1.38 -10.33 -12.64
CA GLU A 217 -0.21 -10.12 -13.50
C GLU A 217 0.80 -11.26 -13.36
N SER A 218 1.15 -11.61 -12.11
CA SER A 218 2.12 -12.67 -11.82
C SER A 218 1.67 -14.02 -12.40
N LEU A 219 0.41 -14.38 -12.20
CA LEU A 219 -0.21 -15.60 -12.74
C LEU A 219 -0.17 -15.63 -14.27
N LEU A 220 -0.39 -14.51 -14.94
CA LEU A 220 -0.33 -14.43 -16.41
C LEU A 220 1.09 -14.60 -16.96
N ILE A 221 2.07 -14.04 -16.28
CA ILE A 221 3.49 -14.21 -16.63
C ILE A 221 3.88 -15.68 -16.52
N GLU A 222 3.50 -16.34 -15.42
CA GLU A 222 3.82 -17.74 -15.19
C GLU A 222 3.05 -18.68 -16.13
N ALA A 223 1.76 -18.42 -16.37
CA ALA A 223 0.96 -19.16 -17.35
C ALA A 223 1.58 -19.10 -18.75
N SER A 224 2.03 -17.91 -19.17
CA SER A 224 2.72 -17.71 -20.45
C SER A 224 4.02 -18.53 -20.55
N ALA A 225 4.78 -18.62 -19.46
CA ALA A 225 6.01 -19.42 -19.41
C ALA A 225 5.75 -20.93 -19.45
N LEU A 226 4.71 -21.40 -18.73
CA LEU A 226 4.32 -22.82 -18.73
C LEU A 226 3.77 -23.27 -20.08
N ASP A 227 2.95 -22.44 -20.73
CA ASP A 227 2.45 -22.71 -22.08
C ASP A 227 3.60 -22.82 -23.10
N LYS A 228 4.57 -21.90 -23.05
CA LYS A 228 5.79 -21.98 -23.87
C LYS A 228 6.60 -23.27 -23.65
N ASN A 229 6.61 -23.77 -22.41
CA ASN A 229 7.24 -25.03 -22.03
C ASN A 229 6.33 -26.26 -22.26
N LYS A 230 5.19 -26.09 -22.93
CA LYS A 230 4.21 -27.13 -23.29
C LYS A 230 3.47 -27.75 -22.09
N ASP A 231 3.51 -27.13 -20.92
CA ASP A 231 2.73 -27.54 -19.74
C ASP A 231 1.37 -26.83 -19.72
N LYS A 232 0.53 -27.18 -20.71
CA LYS A 232 -0.77 -26.53 -20.93
C LYS A 232 -1.74 -26.70 -19.77
N ALA A 233 -1.74 -27.87 -19.13
CA ALA A 233 -2.63 -28.17 -18.02
C ALA A 233 -2.40 -27.18 -16.86
N LYS A 234 -1.14 -26.96 -16.46
CA LYS A 234 -0.83 -25.98 -15.42
C LYS A 234 -1.04 -24.54 -15.89
N ALA A 235 -0.79 -24.24 -17.17
CA ALA A 235 -1.12 -22.91 -17.71
C ALA A 235 -2.62 -22.61 -17.59
N HIS A 236 -3.50 -23.59 -17.83
CA HIS A 236 -4.94 -23.46 -17.61
C HIS A 236 -5.29 -23.19 -16.14
N GLU A 237 -4.70 -23.92 -15.20
CA GLU A 237 -4.93 -23.71 -13.76
C GLU A 237 -4.54 -22.29 -13.32
N LEU A 238 -3.41 -21.77 -13.82
CA LEU A 238 -2.98 -20.41 -13.51
C LEU A 238 -3.88 -19.34 -14.12
N LEU A 239 -4.41 -19.56 -15.33
CA LEU A 239 -5.38 -18.64 -15.93
C LEU A 239 -6.70 -18.65 -15.17
N ASP A 240 -7.16 -19.80 -14.69
CA ASP A 240 -8.36 -19.88 -13.85
C ASP A 240 -8.21 -19.08 -12.57
N ALA A 241 -7.08 -19.27 -11.87
CA ALA A 241 -6.79 -18.46 -10.70
C ALA A 241 -6.66 -16.96 -11.02
N ALA A 242 -6.12 -16.59 -12.18
CA ALA A 242 -6.04 -15.19 -12.60
C ALA A 242 -7.45 -14.58 -12.79
N GLN A 243 -8.42 -15.37 -13.29
CA GLN A 243 -9.81 -14.94 -13.37
C GLN A 243 -10.44 -14.80 -11.97
N GLU A 244 -10.17 -15.74 -11.07
CA GLU A 244 -10.66 -15.67 -9.67
C GLU A 244 -10.14 -14.44 -8.95
N GLN A 245 -8.86 -14.06 -9.14
CA GLN A 245 -8.31 -12.84 -8.54
C GLN A 245 -9.02 -11.58 -9.06
N LEU A 246 -9.28 -11.47 -10.37
CA LEU A 246 -10.07 -10.34 -10.91
C LEU A 246 -11.50 -10.31 -10.35
N GLU A 247 -12.10 -11.47 -10.10
CA GLU A 247 -13.42 -11.55 -9.47
C GLU A 247 -13.38 -11.12 -8.00
N ILE A 248 -12.38 -11.55 -7.24
CA ILE A 248 -12.13 -11.09 -5.86
C ILE A 248 -12.00 -9.56 -5.83
N ALA A 249 -11.19 -8.97 -6.72
CA ALA A 249 -11.04 -7.52 -6.80
C ALA A 249 -12.37 -6.81 -7.07
N THR A 250 -13.20 -7.39 -7.94
CA THR A 250 -14.53 -6.86 -8.26
C THR A 250 -15.48 -6.95 -7.06
N LEU A 251 -15.48 -8.08 -6.35
CA LEU A 251 -16.38 -8.32 -5.21
C LEU A 251 -15.99 -7.48 -3.98
N LEU A 252 -14.70 -7.22 -3.78
CA LEU A 252 -14.20 -6.33 -2.73
C LEU A 252 -14.41 -4.84 -3.04
N GLY A 253 -14.85 -4.50 -4.25
CA GLY A 253 -15.16 -3.12 -4.63
C GLY A 253 -13.97 -2.28 -5.03
N TYR A 254 -12.83 -2.90 -5.37
CA TYR A 254 -11.66 -2.21 -5.93
C TYR A 254 -11.86 -1.72 -7.36
N THR A 255 -12.97 -2.09 -7.98
CA THR A 255 -13.38 -1.57 -9.28
C THR A 255 -14.90 -1.54 -9.36
N ASP A 256 -15.42 -0.64 -10.19
CA ASP A 256 -16.84 -0.64 -10.51
C ASP A 256 -17.21 -1.96 -11.21
N LYS A 257 -18.38 -2.51 -10.89
CA LYS A 257 -18.89 -3.73 -11.54
C LYS A 257 -18.99 -3.59 -13.06
N ASP A 258 -19.18 -2.36 -13.55
CA ASP A 258 -19.27 -2.03 -14.97
C ASP A 258 -17.94 -1.49 -15.55
N SER A 259 -16.84 -1.68 -14.82
CA SER A 259 -15.50 -1.28 -15.26
C SER A 259 -15.11 -2.03 -16.52
N LYS A 260 -15.21 -1.31 -17.65
CA LYS A 260 -14.84 -1.84 -18.97
C LYS A 260 -13.42 -2.39 -19.00
N ALA A 261 -12.49 -1.78 -18.25
CA ALA A 261 -11.10 -2.22 -18.23
C ALA A 261 -10.92 -3.59 -17.56
N TYR A 262 -11.67 -3.87 -16.48
CA TYR A 262 -11.64 -5.19 -15.82
C TYR A 262 -12.38 -6.24 -16.64
N GLU A 263 -13.51 -5.89 -17.24
CA GLU A 263 -14.23 -6.81 -18.13
C GLU A 263 -13.41 -7.14 -19.39
N ASP A 264 -12.76 -6.15 -20.00
CA ASP A 264 -11.82 -6.37 -21.11
C ASP A 264 -10.68 -7.29 -20.67
N MET A 265 -10.16 -7.12 -19.45
CA MET A 265 -9.11 -7.99 -18.91
C MET A 265 -9.60 -9.44 -18.72
N LYS A 266 -10.78 -9.64 -18.08
CA LYS A 266 -11.39 -10.97 -17.92
C LYS A 266 -11.59 -11.66 -19.27
N ASN A 267 -12.05 -10.91 -20.27
CA ASN A 267 -12.26 -11.41 -21.64
C ASN A 267 -10.95 -11.78 -22.33
N GLN A 268 -9.89 -11.01 -22.13
CA GLN A 268 -8.56 -11.35 -22.65
C GLN A 268 -8.04 -12.66 -22.06
N ILE A 269 -8.14 -12.85 -20.75
CA ILE A 269 -7.72 -14.10 -20.07
C ILE A 269 -8.55 -15.28 -20.61
N LYS A 270 -9.87 -15.13 -20.74
CA LYS A 270 -10.75 -16.15 -21.30
C LYS A 270 -10.39 -16.51 -22.73
N ALA A 271 -10.02 -15.53 -23.55
CA ALA A 271 -9.59 -15.74 -24.92
C ALA A 271 -8.26 -16.52 -24.96
N VAL A 272 -7.28 -16.15 -24.14
CA VAL A 272 -6.01 -16.90 -24.00
C VAL A 272 -6.31 -18.34 -23.62
N LYS A 273 -7.14 -18.57 -22.59
CA LYS A 273 -7.53 -19.90 -22.12
C LYS A 273 -8.11 -20.75 -23.25
N LYS A 274 -9.00 -20.19 -24.08
CA LYS A 274 -9.61 -20.91 -25.20
C LYS A 274 -8.60 -21.31 -26.28
N GLU A 275 -7.59 -20.47 -26.52
CA GLU A 275 -6.65 -20.65 -27.63
C GLU A 275 -5.39 -21.45 -27.26
N ILE A 276 -5.11 -21.68 -25.96
CA ILE A 276 -4.03 -22.57 -25.51
C ILE A 276 -4.12 -23.95 -26.18
N ASP A 277 -5.32 -24.52 -26.27
CA ASP A 277 -5.54 -25.81 -26.93
C ASP A 277 -5.76 -25.69 -28.45
N GLY A 278 -5.84 -24.46 -28.95
CA GLY A 278 -6.11 -24.14 -30.34
C GLY A 278 -4.88 -24.21 -31.25
N LYS A 279 -5.10 -23.84 -32.52
CA LYS A 279 -4.05 -23.72 -33.55
C LYS A 279 -3.50 -22.29 -33.67
N ASN A 280 -4.04 -21.35 -32.89
CA ASN A 280 -3.74 -19.93 -33.00
C ASN A 280 -2.45 -19.56 -32.24
N VAL A 281 -1.89 -18.40 -32.58
CA VAL A 281 -0.69 -17.86 -31.95
C VAL A 281 -1.06 -17.22 -30.61
N VAL A 282 -0.98 -18.00 -29.53
CA VAL A 282 -1.37 -17.61 -28.16
C VAL A 282 -0.39 -16.58 -27.56
N GLU A 283 0.87 -16.58 -28.00
CA GLU A 283 1.92 -15.69 -27.46
C GLU A 283 1.52 -14.20 -27.54
N LYS A 284 1.00 -13.75 -28.69
CA LYS A 284 0.54 -12.35 -28.84
C LYS A 284 -0.64 -12.01 -27.94
N MET A 285 -1.47 -12.99 -27.60
CA MET A 285 -2.61 -12.81 -26.70
C MET A 285 -2.15 -12.64 -25.26
N TYR A 286 -1.16 -13.44 -24.83
CA TYR A 286 -0.49 -13.25 -23.55
C TYR A 286 0.17 -11.88 -23.45
N ASP A 287 0.89 -11.44 -24.48
CA ASP A 287 1.54 -10.13 -24.48
C ASP A 287 0.53 -8.99 -24.32
N LYS A 288 -0.59 -9.06 -25.04
CA LYS A 288 -1.68 -8.10 -24.88
C LYS A 288 -2.27 -8.09 -23.47
N ALA A 289 -2.50 -9.28 -22.89
CA ALA A 289 -3.01 -9.42 -21.53
C ALA A 289 -2.03 -8.83 -20.49
N LYS A 290 -0.74 -9.17 -20.60
CA LYS A 290 0.32 -8.63 -19.73
C LYS A 290 0.44 -7.11 -19.84
N THR A 291 0.31 -6.54 -21.04
CA THR A 291 0.31 -5.07 -21.19
C THR A 291 -0.95 -4.44 -20.58
N SER A 292 -2.11 -5.04 -20.77
CA SER A 292 -3.37 -4.51 -20.24
C SER A 292 -3.39 -4.51 -18.71
N ILE A 293 -2.95 -5.60 -18.06
CA ILE A 293 -2.88 -5.66 -16.60
C ILE A 293 -1.84 -4.69 -16.02
N LYS A 294 -0.69 -4.49 -16.68
CA LYS A 294 0.28 -3.46 -16.29
C LYS A 294 -0.30 -2.06 -16.33
N ASN A 295 -1.07 -1.75 -17.37
CA ASN A 295 -1.74 -0.47 -17.50
C ASN A 295 -2.80 -0.28 -16.43
N LEU A 296 -3.54 -1.34 -16.07
CA LEU A 296 -4.47 -1.31 -14.93
C LEU A 296 -3.72 -0.98 -13.63
N ILE A 297 -2.64 -1.69 -13.31
CA ILE A 297 -1.84 -1.43 -12.11
C ILE A 297 -1.29 0.00 -12.10
N HIS A 298 -0.80 0.49 -13.24
CA HIS A 298 -0.31 1.87 -13.34
C HIS A 298 -1.43 2.90 -13.13
N LYS A 299 -2.62 2.64 -13.68
CA LYS A 299 -3.81 3.45 -13.45
C LYS A 299 -4.18 3.48 -11.97
N GLU A 300 -4.22 2.34 -11.28
CA GLU A 300 -4.50 2.29 -9.83
C GLU A 300 -3.45 3.07 -9.03
N LYS A 301 -2.19 3.05 -9.48
CA LYS A 301 -1.11 3.83 -8.86
C LYS A 301 -1.20 5.35 -9.07
N THR A 302 -2.06 5.82 -9.98
CA THR A 302 -2.09 7.22 -10.44
C THR A 302 -3.46 7.88 -10.37
N SER A 303 -4.53 7.11 -10.13
CA SER A 303 -5.92 7.59 -10.16
C SER A 303 -6.42 8.19 -8.85
N ASN A 304 -5.58 8.27 -7.80
CA ASN A 304 -5.93 8.93 -6.53
C ASN A 304 -5.49 10.41 -6.46
N ASN A 305 -5.18 11.04 -7.61
CA ASN A 305 -4.88 12.47 -7.74
C ASN A 305 -6.09 13.29 -8.20
#